data_AF-A8XA11-F1
#
_entry.id   AF-A8XA11-F1
#
_cell.length_a   1.000
_cell.length_b   1.000
_cell.length_c   1.000
_cell.angle_alpha   90.00
_cell.angle_beta   90.00
_cell.angle_gamma   90.00
#
_symmetry.space_group_name_H-M   'P 1'
#
loop_
_entity.id
_entity.type
_entity.pdbx_description
1 polymer ?
#
loop_
_entity_poly.entity_id
_entity_poly.type
_entity_poly.pdbx_seq_one_letter_code
_entity_poly.pdbx_strand_id
1 'polypeptide(L)'
;MAQSVPPGDIQTQPNAKIVFNAPYDDKHTYHIKVINSSARRIGYGIKTTNMKRLGVDPPCGVLDPKEAVLLAVSCDAFAYGQEDTNNDRITVEWTNTPDGAAKQFRREWFQGDGMVRRRTFQSSTTHRKSSCVLSINPSHFILLFLLLFFITPT
;
A
#
# COMPACT_ATOMS: atom_id res chain seq x y z
N MET A 1 24.86 24.19 9.28
CA MET A 1 24.25 23.37 8.20
C MET A 1 23.27 22.42 8.87
N ALA A 2 21.97 22.55 8.62
CA ALA A 2 21.00 21.64 9.24
C ALA A 2 21.17 20.25 8.61
N GLN A 3 21.60 19.28 9.41
CA GLN A 3 21.76 17.89 8.99
C GLN A 3 20.38 17.37 8.56
N SER A 4 20.26 16.80 7.35
CA SER A 4 18.98 16.29 6.87
C SER A 4 18.54 15.12 7.74
N VAL A 5 17.43 15.28 8.45
CA VAL A 5 16.91 14.25 9.36
C VAL A 5 16.31 13.12 8.52
N PRO A 6 16.66 11.84 8.77
CA PRO A 6 16.04 10.72 8.07
C PRO A 6 14.52 10.74 8.21
N PRO A 7 13.76 10.41 7.15
CA PRO A 7 12.33 10.15 7.29
C PRO A 7 12.10 9.04 8.28
N GLY A 8 11.11 9.19 9.17
CA GLY A 8 10.73 8.12 10.09
C GLY A 8 10.05 6.96 9.36
N ASP A 9 9.78 5.87 10.08
CA ASP A 9 9.07 4.73 9.52
C ASP A 9 7.56 5.00 9.40
N ILE A 10 6.94 4.32 8.43
CA ILE A 10 5.49 4.25 8.26
C ILE A 10 5.00 2.85 8.59
N GLN A 11 3.78 2.76 9.11
CA GLN A 11 3.07 1.49 9.27
C GLN A 11 2.08 1.32 8.13
N THR A 12 1.94 0.10 7.63
CA THR A 12 1.00 -0.20 6.55
C THR A 12 0.17 -1.43 6.87
N GLN A 13 -1.09 -1.41 6.43
CA GLN A 13 -2.01 -2.53 6.56
C GLN A 13 -2.64 -2.77 5.18
N PRO A 14 -2.32 -3.89 4.49
CA PRO A 14 -1.43 -4.98 4.91
C PRO A 14 0.05 -4.56 5.04
N ASN A 15 0.84 -5.32 5.81
CA ASN A 15 2.23 -4.95 6.12
C ASN A 15 3.23 -5.32 5.00
N ALA A 16 2.97 -6.39 4.24
CA ALA A 16 3.96 -6.97 3.33
C ALA A 16 3.47 -7.21 1.89
N LYS A 17 2.23 -7.70 1.71
CA LYS A 17 1.71 -8.08 0.40
C LYS A 17 0.24 -7.77 0.23
N ILE A 18 -0.17 -7.60 -1.01
CA ILE A 18 -1.57 -7.45 -1.42
C ILE A 18 -1.93 -8.64 -2.30
N VAL A 19 -3.07 -9.27 -2.00
CA VAL A 19 -3.52 -10.46 -2.70
C VAL A 19 -4.73 -10.09 -3.55
N PHE A 20 -4.58 -10.15 -4.87
CA PHE A 20 -5.70 -10.04 -5.80
C PHE A 20 -6.27 -11.44 -6.02
N ASN A 21 -7.50 -11.67 -5.56
CA ASN A 21 -8.20 -12.94 -5.73
C ASN A 21 -9.05 -12.91 -7.00
N ALA A 22 -9.15 -14.07 -7.67
CA ALA A 22 -10.09 -14.27 -8.76
C ALA A 22 -11.55 -14.08 -8.30
N PRO A 23 -12.47 -13.68 -9.20
CA PRO A 23 -12.30 -13.57 -10.66
C PRO A 23 -11.60 -12.27 -11.11
N TYR A 24 -11.09 -12.22 -12.35
CA TYR A 24 -10.36 -11.07 -12.94
C TYR A 24 -11.05 -10.47 -14.16
N ASP A 25 -12.33 -10.76 -14.31
CA ASP A 25 -13.26 -10.27 -15.33
C ASP A 25 -13.74 -8.85 -15.02
N ASP A 26 -13.81 -8.48 -13.74
CA ASP A 26 -14.20 -7.17 -13.27
C ASP A 26 -13.07 -6.41 -12.56
N LYS A 27 -13.24 -5.09 -12.49
CA LYS A 27 -12.35 -4.21 -11.73
C LYS A 27 -12.50 -4.47 -10.23
N HIS A 28 -11.39 -4.77 -9.56
CA HIS A 28 -11.36 -4.99 -8.12
C HIS A 28 -10.60 -3.87 -7.39
N THR A 29 -11.21 -3.31 -6.35
CA THR A 29 -10.57 -2.29 -5.51
C THR A 29 -10.24 -2.85 -4.13
N TYR A 30 -8.95 -2.84 -3.80
CA TYR A 30 -8.41 -3.20 -2.49
C TYR A 30 -7.99 -1.94 -1.74
N HIS A 31 -7.85 -2.03 -0.42
CA HIS A 31 -7.47 -0.88 0.40
C HIS A 31 -6.15 -1.13 1.13
N ILE A 32 -5.21 -0.19 1.04
CA ILE A 32 -4.01 -0.15 1.88
C ILE A 32 -4.15 1.01 2.84
N LYS A 33 -4.11 0.75 4.14
CA LYS A 33 -3.96 1.81 5.13
C LYS A 33 -2.48 2.15 5.29
N VAL A 34 -2.11 3.41 5.13
CA VAL A 34 -0.76 3.93 5.41
C VAL A 34 -0.85 4.88 6.60
N ILE A 35 -0.04 4.64 7.62
CA ILE A 35 -0.04 5.40 8.87
C ILE A 35 1.35 6.00 9.07
N ASN A 36 1.40 7.31 9.28
CA ASN A 36 2.63 7.98 9.65
C ASN A 36 2.94 7.76 11.14
N SER A 37 3.77 6.75 11.43
CA SER A 37 4.26 6.48 12.79
C SER A 37 5.38 7.43 13.25
N SER A 38 5.86 8.32 12.38
CA SER A 38 6.94 9.25 12.70
C SER A 38 6.44 10.48 13.47
N ALA A 39 7.38 11.20 14.10
CA ALA A 39 7.10 12.46 14.80
C ALA A 39 7.06 13.68 13.88
N ARG A 40 7.33 13.52 12.57
CA ARG A 40 7.39 14.60 11.58
C ARG A 40 6.31 14.42 10.53
N ARG A 41 5.90 15.53 9.91
CA ARG A 41 5.03 15.51 8.74
C ARG A 41 5.81 14.93 7.55
N ILE A 42 5.17 14.04 6.80
CA ILE A 42 5.76 13.39 5.63
C ILE A 42 4.93 13.66 4.38
N GLY A 43 5.60 13.81 3.25
CA GLY A 43 4.98 13.69 1.93
C GLY A 43 5.15 12.26 1.44
N TYR A 44 4.09 11.64 0.91
CA TYR A 44 4.14 10.32 0.31
C TYR A 44 3.72 10.36 -1.15
N GLY A 45 4.29 9.46 -1.96
CA GLY A 45 3.94 9.22 -3.34
C GLY A 45 3.90 7.72 -3.63
N ILE A 46 2.99 7.29 -4.50
CA ILE A 46 2.81 5.90 -4.87
C ILE A 46 3.32 5.67 -6.29
N LYS A 47 4.09 4.60 -6.48
CA LYS A 47 4.53 4.12 -7.78
C LYS A 47 4.05 2.68 -7.98
N THR A 48 3.51 2.38 -9.15
CA THR A 48 3.16 1.03 -9.57
C THR A 48 4.04 0.61 -10.74
N THR A 49 4.39 -0.67 -10.83
CA THR A 49 5.12 -1.19 -12.01
C THR A 49 4.22 -1.29 -13.23
N ASN A 50 2.95 -1.60 -13.02
CA ASN A 50 1.96 -1.72 -14.07
C ASN A 50 0.87 -0.65 -13.92
N MET A 51 1.12 0.55 -14.47
CA MET A 51 0.19 1.68 -14.40
C MET A 51 -1.07 1.49 -15.25
N LYS A 52 -1.09 0.51 -16.18
CA LYS A 52 -2.27 0.22 -17.00
C LYS A 52 -3.29 -0.63 -16.25
N ARG A 53 -2.81 -1.59 -15.45
CA ARG A 53 -3.66 -2.50 -14.66
C ARG A 53 -3.91 -1.99 -13.25
N LEU A 54 -2.90 -1.39 -12.63
CA LEU A 54 -2.95 -0.96 -11.24
C LEU A 54 -3.12 0.56 -11.14
N GLY A 55 -4.26 0.98 -10.62
CA GLY A 55 -4.54 2.35 -10.22
C GLY A 55 -4.45 2.51 -8.70
N VAL A 56 -3.99 3.65 -8.22
CA VAL A 56 -3.99 3.98 -6.78
C VAL A 56 -4.54 5.38 -6.58
N ASP A 57 -5.51 5.52 -5.67
CA ASP A 57 -6.13 6.78 -5.30
C ASP A 57 -6.22 6.93 -3.77
N PRO A 58 -5.74 8.04 -3.16
CA PRO A 58 -4.93 9.09 -3.77
C PRO A 58 -3.49 8.61 -4.13
N PRO A 59 -2.91 9.03 -5.27
CA PRO A 59 -1.57 8.60 -5.68
C PRO A 59 -0.43 9.32 -4.93
N CYS A 60 -0.74 10.43 -4.27
CA CYS A 60 0.22 11.18 -3.46
C CYS A 60 -0.52 12.03 -2.42
N GLY A 61 0.20 12.45 -1.38
CA GLY A 61 -0.39 13.28 -0.33
C GLY A 61 0.59 13.64 0.77
N VAL A 62 0.06 14.27 1.82
CA VAL A 62 0.83 14.70 2.99
C VAL A 62 0.16 14.14 4.24
N LEU A 63 0.95 13.52 5.11
CA LEU A 63 0.50 12.95 6.37
C LEU A 63 1.18 13.66 7.54
N ASP A 64 0.37 14.20 8.44
CA ASP A 64 0.79 14.69 9.74
C ASP A 64 1.27 13.52 10.64
N PRO A 65 2.03 13.80 11.71
CA PRO A 65 2.39 12.79 12.69
C PRO A 65 1.14 12.05 13.20
N LYS A 66 1.19 10.71 13.18
CA LYS A 66 0.10 9.80 13.60
C LYS A 66 -1.15 9.82 12.72
N GLU A 67 -1.14 10.56 11.60
CA GLU A 67 -2.22 10.54 10.63
C GLU A 67 -2.17 9.26 9.77
N ALA A 68 -3.34 8.84 9.29
CA ALA A 68 -3.47 7.71 8.40
C ALA A 68 -4.26 8.09 7.14
N VAL A 69 -3.91 7.46 6.02
CA VAL A 69 -4.69 7.51 4.78
C VAL A 69 -5.06 6.09 4.35
N LEU A 70 -6.25 5.96 3.76
CA LEU A 70 -6.69 4.73 3.12
C LEU A 70 -6.53 4.89 1.61
N LEU A 71 -5.62 4.13 1.02
CA LEU A 71 -5.34 4.12 -0.41
C LEU A 71 -6.22 3.06 -1.07
N ALA A 72 -7.03 3.47 -2.04
CA ALA A 72 -7.78 2.57 -2.91
C ALA A 72 -6.86 2.11 -4.06
N VAL A 73 -6.51 0.83 -4.05
CA VAL A 73 -5.74 0.16 -5.10
C VAL A 73 -6.70 -0.60 -5.99
N SER A 74 -6.93 -0.10 -7.19
CA SER A 74 -7.73 -0.80 -8.18
C SER A 74 -6.87 -1.66 -9.10
N CYS A 75 -7.34 -2.87 -9.39
CA CYS A 75 -6.84 -3.75 -10.43
C CYS A 75 -7.92 -3.86 -11.51
N ASP A 76 -7.65 -3.36 -12.70
CA ASP A 76 -8.56 -3.51 -13.85
C ASP A 76 -8.57 -4.95 -14.35
N ALA A 77 -9.66 -5.31 -15.04
CA ALA A 77 -9.83 -6.65 -15.61
C ALA A 77 -8.69 -7.00 -16.57
N PHE A 78 -8.23 -8.26 -16.52
CA PHE A 78 -7.13 -8.72 -17.36
C PHE A 78 -7.22 -10.22 -17.64
N ALA A 79 -6.59 -10.67 -18.73
CA ALA A 79 -6.57 -12.08 -19.11
C ALA A 79 -5.50 -12.84 -18.31
N TYR A 80 -5.91 -13.49 -17.21
CA TYR A 80 -4.99 -14.29 -16.39
C TYR A 80 -4.33 -15.41 -17.21
N GLY A 81 -3.00 -15.52 -17.10
CA GLY A 81 -2.20 -16.51 -17.85
C GLY A 81 -1.68 -16.01 -19.21
N GLN A 82 -2.17 -14.87 -19.71
CA GLN A 82 -1.64 -14.22 -20.92
C GLN A 82 -0.74 -13.02 -20.58
N GLU A 83 -0.79 -12.54 -19.35
CA GLU A 83 -0.03 -11.39 -18.90
C GLU A 83 0.82 -11.72 -17.66
N ASP A 84 1.99 -11.08 -17.55
CA ASP A 84 2.89 -11.25 -16.42
C ASP A 84 2.33 -10.59 -15.14
N THR A 85 1.79 -11.40 -14.23
CA THR A 85 1.29 -10.92 -12.92
C THR A 85 2.33 -11.02 -11.80
N ASN A 86 3.42 -11.77 -12.01
CA ASN A 86 4.40 -12.08 -10.96
C ASN A 86 5.31 -10.90 -10.58
N ASN A 87 5.42 -9.92 -11.49
CA ASN A 87 6.28 -8.74 -11.36
C ASN A 87 5.52 -7.46 -10.98
N ASP A 88 4.22 -7.56 -10.75
CA ASP A 88 3.43 -6.43 -10.29
C ASP A 88 3.91 -6.04 -8.86
N ARG A 89 4.17 -4.76 -8.66
CA ARG A 89 4.65 -4.19 -7.39
C ARG A 89 4.04 -2.82 -7.17
N ILE A 90 3.71 -2.51 -5.92
CA ILE A 90 3.27 -1.19 -5.49
C ILE A 90 4.30 -0.66 -4.51
N THR A 91 4.85 0.51 -4.76
CA THR A 91 5.88 1.13 -3.93
C THR A 91 5.35 2.43 -3.34
N VAL A 92 5.37 2.53 -2.02
CA VAL A 92 5.14 3.77 -1.29
C VAL A 92 6.49 4.42 -1.05
N GLU A 93 6.68 5.61 -1.57
CA GLU A 93 7.86 6.45 -1.30
C GLU A 93 7.44 7.59 -0.38
N TRP A 94 8.28 7.95 0.58
CA TRP A 94 8.01 9.08 1.47
C TRP A 94 9.27 9.82 1.88
N THR A 95 9.08 11.09 2.20
CA THR A 95 10.14 12.01 2.65
C THR A 95 9.59 12.97 3.70
N ASN A 96 10.46 13.53 4.53
CA ASN A 96 10.08 14.57 5.47
C ASN A 96 9.71 15.85 4.70
N THR A 97 8.63 16.51 5.09
CA THR A 97 8.30 17.82 4.50
C THR A 97 9.28 18.87 5.03
N PRO A 98 9.68 19.87 4.22
CA PRO A 98 10.50 20.96 4.71
C PRO A 98 9.76 21.75 5.80
N ASP A 99 10.52 22.35 6.71
CA ASP A 99 9.94 23.08 7.84
C ASP A 99 9.06 24.24 7.35
N GLY A 100 7.85 24.35 7.90
CA GLY A 100 6.86 25.36 7.51
C GLY A 100 6.10 25.08 6.21
N ALA A 101 6.30 23.92 5.57
CA ALA A 101 5.56 23.55 4.38
C ALA A 101 4.04 23.43 4.63
N ALA A 102 3.24 23.94 3.71
CA ALA A 102 1.80 23.71 3.67
C ALA A 102 1.48 22.21 3.55
N LYS A 103 0.30 21.79 3.99
CA LYS A 103 -0.21 20.41 3.84
C LYS A 103 -0.68 20.16 2.40
N GLN A 104 0.21 20.39 1.45
CA GLN A 104 0.00 20.18 0.03
C GLN A 104 1.23 19.48 -0.54
N PHE A 105 1.00 18.35 -1.20
CA PHE A 105 2.07 17.56 -1.77
C PHE A 105 2.82 18.37 -2.85
N ARG A 106 4.15 18.27 -2.83
CA ARG A 106 5.04 18.91 -3.80
C ARG A 106 6.06 17.88 -4.28
N ARG A 107 6.11 17.67 -5.60
CA ARG A 107 6.98 16.65 -6.22
C ARG A 107 8.47 17.00 -6.06
N GLU A 108 8.78 18.26 -5.83
CA GLU A 108 10.12 18.80 -5.65
C GLU A 108 10.79 18.23 -4.38
N TRP A 109 10.00 17.83 -3.37
CA TRP A 109 10.52 17.19 -2.16
C TRP A 109 11.24 15.85 -2.43
N PHE A 110 10.97 15.24 -3.58
CA PHE A 110 11.60 13.99 -4.05
C PHE A 110 12.75 14.22 -5.02
N GLN A 111 12.98 15.47 -5.45
CA GLN A 111 14.03 15.84 -6.42
C GLN A 111 15.21 16.58 -5.78
N GLY A 112 15.04 17.16 -4.60
CA GLY A 112 16.13 17.82 -3.86
C GLY A 112 17.03 16.84 -3.11
N ASP A 113 17.99 17.37 -2.35
CA ASP A 113 18.93 16.62 -1.50
C ASP A 113 18.29 15.94 -0.26
N GLY A 114 16.95 15.91 -0.21
CA GLY A 114 16.19 15.26 0.85
C GLY A 114 16.31 13.75 0.76
N MET A 115 16.48 13.10 1.92
CA MET A 115 16.51 11.63 1.95
C MET A 115 15.10 11.07 1.75
N VAL A 116 14.94 10.19 0.75
CA VAL A 116 13.66 9.53 0.43
C VAL A 116 13.72 8.08 0.89
N ARG A 117 12.73 7.64 1.67
CA ARG A 117 12.52 6.22 2.00
C ARG A 117 11.48 5.60 1.10
N ARG A 118 11.57 4.28 0.91
CA ARG A 118 10.64 3.50 0.06
C ARG A 118 10.29 2.18 0.72
N ARG A 119 9.05 1.74 0.51
CA ARG A 119 8.55 0.42 0.91
C ARG A 119 7.79 -0.17 -0.27
N THR A 120 8.21 -1.35 -0.71
CA THR A 120 7.59 -2.06 -1.83
C THR A 120 6.74 -3.22 -1.34
N PHE A 121 5.46 -3.21 -1.73
CA PHE A 121 4.52 -4.32 -1.57
C PHE A 121 4.64 -5.24 -2.76
N GLN A 122 4.79 -6.54 -2.49
CA GLN A 122 4.60 -7.55 -3.51
C GLN A 122 3.10 -7.74 -3.73
N SER A 123 2.62 -7.55 -4.96
CA SER A 123 1.29 -8.05 -5.32
C SER A 123 1.39 -9.50 -5.74
N SER A 124 0.46 -10.31 -5.23
CA SER A 124 0.31 -11.71 -5.60
C SER A 124 -1.11 -11.95 -6.08
N THR A 125 -1.23 -12.63 -7.21
CA THR A 125 -2.50 -12.95 -7.86
C THR A 125 -2.81 -14.43 -7.61
N THR A 126 -4.00 -14.77 -7.11
CA THR A 126 -4.33 -16.15 -6.73
C THR A 126 -5.72 -16.60 -7.18
N HIS A 127 -5.82 -17.84 -7.67
CA HIS A 127 -7.07 -18.46 -8.12
C HIS A 127 -7.91 -19.07 -7.00
N ARG A 128 -7.35 -19.28 -5.81
CA ARG A 128 -8.14 -19.67 -4.64
C ARG A 128 -8.62 -18.38 -3.98
N LYS A 129 -9.86 -18.34 -3.47
CA LYS A 129 -10.26 -17.36 -2.43
C LYS A 129 -9.37 -17.60 -1.21
N SER A 130 -8.12 -17.17 -1.28
CA SER A 130 -7.21 -17.19 -0.17
C SER A 130 -7.52 -15.90 0.54
N SER A 131 -8.44 -16.00 1.49
CA SER A 131 -8.82 -14.95 2.42
C SER A 131 -7.60 -14.09 2.68
N CYS A 132 -7.71 -12.81 2.29
CA CYS A 132 -6.70 -11.79 2.61
C CYS A 132 -6.18 -12.10 4.00
N VAL A 133 -4.89 -12.46 4.10
CA VAL A 133 -4.25 -12.66 5.38
C VAL A 133 -4.18 -11.27 6.01
N LEU A 134 -5.28 -10.90 6.67
CA LEU A 134 -5.30 -9.94 7.75
C LEU A 134 -4.24 -10.46 8.72
N SER A 135 -3.06 -9.86 8.65
CA SER A 135 -2.05 -10.00 9.69
C SER A 135 -2.60 -9.30 10.93
N ILE A 136 -3.53 -9.96 11.63
CA ILE A 136 -3.94 -9.60 12.98
C ILE A 136 -2.71 -9.85 13.85
N ASN A 137 -2.16 -8.76 14.38
CA ASN A 137 -1.11 -8.80 15.41
C ASN A 137 -1.62 -9.65 16.60
N PRO A 138 -0.87 -10.64 17.11
CA PRO A 138 -1.37 -11.59 18.10
C PRO A 138 -1.40 -11.04 19.54
N SER A 139 -1.36 -9.72 19.73
CA SER A 139 -1.19 -9.12 21.05
C SER A 139 -2.48 -8.83 21.82
N HIS A 140 -3.68 -9.01 21.26
CA HIS A 140 -4.94 -8.85 22.00
C HIS A 140 -5.90 -10.03 21.77
N PHE A 141 -6.31 -10.61 22.88
CA PHE A 141 -7.09 -11.83 23.11
C PHE A 141 -8.53 -11.81 22.52
N ILE A 142 -8.94 -12.99 22.02
CA ILE A 142 -10.28 -13.63 22.11
C ILE A 142 -11.48 -12.86 21.53
N LEU A 143 -12.04 -13.35 20.40
CA LEU A 143 -13.35 -14.04 20.38
C LEU A 143 -13.62 -14.71 19.01
N LEU A 144 -13.89 -16.02 19.09
CA LEU A 144 -14.67 -16.88 18.21
C LEU A 144 -15.35 -16.25 16.97
N PHE A 145 -15.03 -16.76 15.77
CA PHE A 145 -16.06 -17.04 14.76
C PHE A 145 -15.72 -18.36 14.05
N LEU A 146 -16.53 -19.37 14.37
CA LEU A 146 -16.54 -20.73 13.85
C LEU A 146 -17.39 -20.76 12.55
N LEU A 147 -17.18 -21.80 11.73
CA LEU A 147 -18.07 -22.34 10.67
C LEU A 147 -18.10 -21.53 9.33
N LEU A 148 -18.00 -22.10 8.12
CA LEU A 148 -18.18 -23.46 7.59
C LEU A 148 -17.46 -23.64 6.23
N PHE A 149 -17.01 -24.87 5.99
CA PHE A 149 -16.97 -25.68 4.74
C PHE A 149 -17.54 -25.04 3.45
N PHE A 150 -16.97 -25.27 2.26
CA PHE A 150 -17.05 -26.56 1.58
C PHE A 150 -15.89 -26.82 0.60
N ILE A 151 -15.33 -28.02 0.75
CA ILE A 151 -14.68 -28.82 -0.29
C ILE A 151 -15.77 -29.24 -1.30
N THR A 152 -15.54 -29.06 -2.60
CA THR A 152 -15.78 -30.09 -3.64
C THR A 152 -15.17 -29.67 -4.97
N PRO A 153 -14.41 -30.54 -5.65
CA PRO A 153 -14.07 -30.42 -7.07
C PRO A 153 -15.10 -31.18 -7.94
N THR A 154 -15.39 -30.64 -9.11
CA THR A 154 -15.81 -31.41 -10.30
C THR A 154 -15.19 -30.75 -11.51
#